data_AF-A0A0K8UHN9-F1
#
_entry.id   AF-A0A0K8UHN9-F1
#
_cell.length_a   1.000
_cell.length_b   1.000
_cell.length_c   1.000
_cell.angle_alpha   90.00
_cell.angle_beta   90.00
_cell.angle_gamma   90.00
#
_symmetry.space_group_name_H-M   'P 1'
#
loop_
_entity.id
_entity.type
_entity.pdbx_description
1 polymer ?
#
loop_
_entity_poly.entity_id
_entity_poly.type
_entity_poly.pdbx_seq_one_letter_code
_entity_poly.pdbx_strand_id
1 'polypeptide(L)'
;MRNIEANDFATKLEQLKIVYPGSELLWLKGVASFFNEKLPFDCDPIFSGKSIYYPSNLASTALNNAIVDFLESVGEENLSYFYHTLLINMTMDLSKNMPIVGYKFILQLISQHWPHVASNNMAKIALLRNSYQNRSNICLSILWAIGQGGYKEITEGIKVWQNLMLPNLELKSYTKFVAEYLEKVLSAAKEDCTITLNQNEFFSFYNALKTHYPIPKETQETLGKCAHGFLIKYILSSSKHSNIFVTLFRNIDDFKRSRSELEGCFCCLVHGEDSFKVWKMNYKKQLMSSLLLFKEIEKQLDKADIDMLKLACSNTFQAFLDEAQRLNEELSLAKRKDPNLEDLIAIVETKIHLLHRFTDLATMPTY
;
A
#
# COMPACT_ATOMS: atom_id res chain seq x y z
N MET A 1 20.49 16.78 -15.27
CA MET A 1 21.48 16.09 -14.40
C MET A 1 22.67 15.51 -15.14
N ARG A 2 22.56 15.11 -16.43
CA ARG A 2 23.67 14.50 -17.20
C ARG A 2 24.98 15.31 -17.30
N ASN A 3 24.98 16.58 -16.88
CA ASN A 3 26.14 17.47 -16.92
C ASN A 3 26.69 17.81 -15.52
N ILE A 4 26.20 17.15 -14.46
CA ILE A 4 26.77 17.26 -13.11
C ILE A 4 27.42 15.93 -12.81
N GLU A 5 28.73 15.93 -12.57
CA GLU A 5 29.49 14.74 -12.22
C GLU A 5 29.69 14.61 -10.70
N ALA A 6 30.07 13.42 -10.25
CA ALA A 6 30.38 13.17 -8.85
C ALA A 6 31.53 14.07 -8.35
N ASN A 7 32.50 14.38 -9.22
CA ASN A 7 33.61 15.28 -8.90
C ASN A 7 33.14 16.72 -8.68
N ASP A 8 32.22 17.24 -9.51
CA ASP A 8 31.65 18.59 -9.32
C ASP A 8 30.98 18.72 -7.96
N PHE A 9 30.22 17.68 -7.58
CA PHE A 9 29.57 17.60 -6.28
C PHE A 9 30.59 17.54 -5.13
N ALA A 10 31.62 16.69 -5.25
CA ALA A 10 32.67 16.57 -4.24
C ALA A 10 33.40 17.89 -4.01
N THR A 11 33.80 18.58 -5.08
CA THR A 11 34.44 19.90 -5.00
C THR A 11 33.52 20.92 -4.32
N LYS A 12 32.23 20.94 -4.67
CA LYS A 12 31.27 21.85 -4.03
C LYS A 12 31.08 21.54 -2.54
N LEU A 13 31.00 20.26 -2.17
CA LEU A 13 30.85 19.83 -0.79
C LEU A 13 32.08 20.20 0.06
N GLU A 14 33.28 20.00 -0.48
CA GLU A 14 34.53 20.38 0.18
C GLU A 14 34.58 21.90 0.44
N GLN A 15 34.23 22.72 -0.55
CA GLN A 15 34.12 24.17 -0.39
C GLN A 15 33.13 24.55 0.74
N LEU A 16 31.97 23.90 0.81
CA LEU A 16 30.98 24.15 1.87
C LEU A 16 31.52 23.75 3.25
N LYS A 17 32.25 22.64 3.35
CA LYS A 17 32.87 22.18 4.61
C LYS A 17 33.98 23.12 5.09
N ILE A 18 34.74 23.72 4.16
CA ILE A 18 35.76 24.74 4.48
C ILE A 18 35.09 26.04 4.96
N VAL A 19 34.05 26.51 4.27
CA VAL A 19 33.39 27.78 4.59
C VAL A 19 32.54 27.70 5.87
N TYR A 20 31.94 26.53 6.14
CA TYR A 20 31.06 26.33 7.31
C TYR A 20 31.49 25.11 8.15
N PRO A 21 32.64 25.12 8.84
CA PRO A 21 33.11 23.97 9.59
C PRO A 21 32.09 23.51 10.66
N GLY A 22 31.83 22.20 10.72
CA GLY A 22 30.89 21.58 11.69
C GLY A 22 29.45 22.07 11.61
N SER A 23 29.00 22.56 10.45
CA SER A 23 27.65 23.11 10.27
C SER A 23 26.85 22.31 9.23
N GLU A 24 26.40 21.12 9.60
CA GLU A 24 25.74 20.15 8.72
C GLU A 24 24.51 20.75 8.01
N LEU A 25 23.69 21.52 8.74
CA LEU A 25 22.51 22.19 8.18
C LEU A 25 22.88 23.24 7.11
N LEU A 26 24.03 23.92 7.23
CA LEU A 26 24.49 24.86 6.22
C LEU A 26 25.04 24.12 4.99
N TRP A 27 25.68 22.96 5.18
CA TRP A 27 26.10 22.10 4.07
C TRP A 27 24.90 21.60 3.28
N LEU A 28 23.88 21.08 3.96
CA LEU A 28 22.64 20.61 3.33
C LEU A 28 21.95 21.72 2.51
N LYS A 29 21.83 22.93 3.08
CA LYS A 29 21.28 24.10 2.38
C LYS A 29 22.13 24.47 1.15
N GLY A 30 23.46 24.49 1.30
CA GLY A 30 24.38 24.81 0.21
C GLY A 30 24.31 23.80 -0.93
N VAL A 31 24.24 22.50 -0.61
CA VAL A 31 24.08 21.41 -1.59
C VAL A 31 22.75 21.52 -2.32
N ALA A 32 21.64 21.70 -1.61
CA ALA A 32 20.34 21.85 -2.26
C ALA A 32 20.28 23.08 -3.18
N SER A 33 20.89 24.20 -2.76
CA SER A 33 20.98 25.41 -3.57
C SER A 33 21.82 25.17 -4.84
N PHE A 34 22.95 24.49 -4.72
CA PHE A 34 23.79 24.10 -5.86
C PHE A 34 23.02 23.30 -6.91
N PHE A 35 22.28 22.27 -6.50
CA PHE A 35 21.46 21.51 -7.44
C PHE A 35 20.34 22.35 -8.05
N ASN A 36 19.76 23.25 -7.27
CA ASN A 36 18.66 24.08 -7.76
C ASN A 36 19.11 25.13 -8.78
N GLU A 37 20.32 25.66 -8.65
CA GLU A 37 20.95 26.52 -9.65
C GLU A 37 21.30 25.77 -10.95
N LYS A 38 21.73 24.51 -10.83
CA LYS A 38 22.22 23.71 -11.96
C LYS A 38 21.13 22.96 -12.73
N LEU A 39 19.97 22.73 -12.15
CA LEU A 39 18.87 21.97 -12.76
C LEU A 39 17.78 22.93 -13.24
N PRO A 40 17.74 23.26 -14.54
CA PRO A 40 16.78 24.23 -15.06
C PRO A 40 15.34 23.74 -14.96
N PHE A 41 14.45 24.72 -15.02
CA PHE A 41 13.02 24.67 -14.76
C PHE A 41 12.26 23.51 -15.43
N ASP A 42 11.42 22.84 -14.64
CA ASP A 42 10.34 21.96 -15.10
C ASP A 42 9.01 22.53 -14.57
N CYS A 43 8.02 22.68 -15.44
CA CYS A 43 6.72 23.25 -15.10
C CYS A 43 5.81 22.27 -14.38
N ASP A 44 6.05 20.96 -14.52
CA ASP A 44 5.13 19.96 -14.01
C ASP A 44 5.34 19.75 -12.50
N PRO A 45 4.33 20.03 -11.65
CA PRO A 45 4.46 19.87 -10.21
C PRO A 45 4.66 18.41 -9.77
N ILE A 46 4.32 17.42 -10.61
CA ILE A 46 4.36 15.99 -10.26
C ILE A 46 5.16 15.13 -11.25
N PHE A 47 5.76 15.74 -12.28
CA PHE A 47 6.44 15.02 -13.36
C PHE A 47 5.57 13.95 -14.02
N SER A 48 4.37 14.35 -14.46
CA SER A 48 3.37 13.50 -15.08
C SER A 48 3.95 12.69 -16.23
N GLY A 49 3.64 11.40 -16.26
CA GLY A 49 4.14 10.47 -17.29
C GLY A 49 5.62 10.12 -17.19
N LYS A 50 6.34 10.58 -16.15
CA LYS A 50 7.72 10.14 -15.87
C LYS A 50 7.75 8.94 -14.92
N SER A 51 8.93 8.30 -14.86
CA SER A 51 9.21 7.22 -13.92
C SER A 51 9.05 7.69 -12.46
N ILE A 52 8.69 6.79 -11.56
CA ILE A 52 8.68 7.04 -10.10
C ILE A 52 10.06 7.40 -9.54
N TYR A 53 11.13 7.10 -10.29
CA TYR A 53 12.50 7.48 -9.95
C TYR A 53 12.95 8.79 -10.61
N TYR A 54 12.06 9.51 -11.30
CA TYR A 54 12.40 10.82 -11.85
C TYR A 54 12.31 11.90 -10.76
N PRO A 55 13.25 12.86 -10.67
CA PRO A 55 14.38 13.04 -11.58
C PRO A 55 15.67 12.31 -11.16
N SER A 56 15.72 11.58 -10.03
CA SER A 56 16.96 10.96 -9.54
C SER A 56 17.60 9.95 -10.49
N ASN A 57 16.79 9.29 -11.34
CA ASN A 57 17.25 8.39 -12.39
C ASN A 57 17.98 9.09 -13.56
N LEU A 58 18.03 10.42 -13.58
CA LEU A 58 18.82 11.18 -14.55
C LEU A 58 20.26 11.42 -14.09
N ALA A 59 20.56 11.25 -12.80
CA ALA A 59 21.90 11.32 -12.26
C ALA A 59 22.64 10.00 -12.50
N SER A 60 23.97 10.06 -12.63
CA SER A 60 24.78 8.84 -12.70
C SER A 60 24.77 8.11 -11.35
N THR A 61 24.98 6.80 -11.36
CA THR A 61 25.08 5.99 -10.12
C THR A 61 26.16 6.54 -9.18
N ALA A 62 27.30 6.96 -9.73
CA ALA A 62 28.38 7.55 -8.94
C ALA A 62 27.95 8.85 -8.23
N LEU A 63 27.21 9.72 -8.92
CA LEU A 63 26.70 10.95 -8.32
C LEU A 63 25.65 10.66 -7.24
N ASN A 64 24.70 9.75 -7.50
CA ASN A 64 23.69 9.36 -6.52
C ASN A 64 24.33 8.80 -5.25
N ASN A 65 25.30 7.89 -5.39
CA ASN A 65 26.01 7.33 -4.24
C ASN A 65 26.74 8.44 -3.45
N ALA A 66 27.48 9.32 -4.12
CA ALA A 66 28.19 10.41 -3.43
C ALA A 66 27.23 11.34 -2.65
N ILE A 67 26.05 11.64 -3.19
CA ILE A 67 25.04 12.45 -2.49
C ILE A 67 24.47 11.69 -1.30
N VAL A 68 24.13 10.41 -1.48
CA VAL A 68 23.57 9.58 -0.41
C VAL A 68 24.58 9.40 0.73
N ASP A 69 25.85 9.14 0.43
CA ASP A 69 26.93 9.03 1.42
C ASP A 69 27.05 10.35 2.23
N PHE A 70 26.92 11.50 1.55
CA PHE A 70 26.87 12.79 2.23
C PHE A 70 25.63 12.93 3.12
N LEU A 71 24.44 12.60 2.63
CA LEU A 71 23.20 12.67 3.39
C LEU A 71 23.24 11.74 4.62
N GLU A 72 23.86 10.58 4.50
CA GLU A 72 24.09 9.67 5.64
C GLU A 72 25.05 10.30 6.66
N SER A 73 26.13 10.92 6.19
CA SER A 73 27.16 11.52 7.06
C SER A 73 26.66 12.67 7.97
N VAL A 74 25.57 13.34 7.61
CA VAL A 74 25.01 14.43 8.42
C VAL A 74 24.07 13.95 9.53
N GLY A 75 23.65 12.69 9.50
CA GLY A 75 22.76 12.09 10.50
C GLY A 75 21.27 12.39 10.30
N GLU A 76 20.44 11.44 10.72
CA GLU A 76 19.00 11.44 10.46
C GLU A 76 18.24 12.61 11.11
N GLU A 77 18.65 13.04 12.31
CA GLU A 77 18.02 14.18 12.99
C GLU A 77 18.14 15.47 12.16
N ASN A 78 19.33 15.70 11.61
CA ASN A 78 19.59 16.83 10.70
C ASN A 78 18.78 16.68 9.40
N LEU A 79 18.70 15.47 8.84
CA LEU A 79 17.87 15.22 7.65
C LEU A 79 16.40 15.51 7.91
N SER A 80 15.86 15.12 9.07
CA SER A 80 14.47 15.35 9.46
C SER A 80 14.14 16.84 9.54
N TYR A 81 14.98 17.61 10.24
CA TYR A 81 14.81 19.06 10.32
C TYR A 81 14.97 19.74 8.95
N PHE A 82 16.00 19.34 8.20
CA PHE A 82 16.31 19.90 6.90
C PHE A 82 15.20 19.61 5.89
N TYR A 83 14.63 18.41 5.88
CA TYR A 83 13.56 18.01 4.95
C TYR A 83 12.36 18.96 5.04
N HIS A 84 11.90 19.27 6.26
CA HIS A 84 10.82 20.25 6.46
C HIS A 84 11.21 21.65 6.02
N THR A 85 12.44 22.07 6.34
CA THR A 85 12.95 23.38 5.92
C THR A 85 13.01 23.49 4.40
N LEU A 86 13.44 22.43 3.72
CA LEU A 86 13.56 22.35 2.27
C LEU A 86 12.19 22.36 1.59
N LEU A 87 11.18 21.70 2.17
CA LEU A 87 9.79 21.81 1.72
C LEU A 87 9.29 23.26 1.79
N ILE A 88 9.53 23.96 2.91
CA ILE A 88 9.14 25.37 3.05
C ILE A 88 9.84 26.22 1.99
N ASN A 89 11.16 26.06 1.82
CA ASN A 89 11.93 26.78 0.80
C ASN A 89 11.39 26.52 -0.61
N MET A 90 11.07 25.27 -0.95
CA MET A 90 10.44 24.92 -2.22
C MET A 90 9.11 25.65 -2.42
N THR A 91 8.26 25.74 -1.40
CA THR A 91 6.97 26.47 -1.53
C THR A 91 7.14 27.98 -1.67
N MET A 92 8.14 28.56 -1.01
CA MET A 92 8.48 29.99 -1.12
C MET A 92 9.00 30.32 -2.51
N ASP A 93 9.90 29.50 -3.05
CA ASP A 93 10.50 29.70 -4.36
C ASP A 93 9.47 29.46 -5.49
N LEU A 94 8.62 28.44 -5.37
CA LEU A 94 7.48 28.25 -6.28
C LEU A 94 6.51 29.44 -6.25
N SER A 95 6.27 30.04 -5.09
CA SER A 95 5.42 31.25 -4.99
C SER A 95 6.01 32.46 -5.72
N LYS A 96 7.31 32.45 -5.98
CA LYS A 96 8.04 33.46 -6.75
C LYS A 96 8.33 33.02 -8.18
N ASN A 97 7.79 31.88 -8.63
CA ASN A 97 8.07 31.26 -9.92
C ASN A 97 9.56 30.94 -10.16
N MET A 98 10.30 30.65 -9.09
CA MET A 98 11.70 30.23 -9.17
C MET A 98 11.82 28.72 -9.47
N PRO A 99 12.91 28.26 -10.10
CA PRO A 99 13.19 26.84 -10.27
C PRO A 99 13.26 26.10 -8.93
N ILE A 100 12.76 24.86 -8.88
CA ILE A 100 12.79 24.02 -7.67
C ILE A 100 13.23 22.57 -7.92
N VAL A 101 13.69 22.26 -9.12
CA VAL A 101 14.01 20.88 -9.53
C VAL A 101 15.14 20.30 -8.67
N GLY A 102 16.11 21.11 -8.27
CA GLY A 102 17.17 20.69 -7.35
C GLY A 102 16.64 20.35 -5.96
N TYR A 103 15.70 21.13 -5.44
CA TYR A 103 15.07 20.80 -4.17
C TYR A 103 14.27 19.51 -4.25
N LYS A 104 13.48 19.31 -5.31
CA LYS A 104 12.73 18.07 -5.54
C LYS A 104 13.65 16.85 -5.64
N PHE A 105 14.80 17.00 -6.29
CA PHE A 105 15.79 15.94 -6.39
C PHE A 105 16.34 15.54 -5.00
N ILE A 106 16.74 16.51 -4.17
CA ILE A 106 17.22 16.24 -2.81
C ILE A 106 16.11 15.67 -1.91
N LEU A 107 14.90 16.22 -1.97
CA LEU A 107 13.73 15.70 -1.25
C LEU A 107 13.47 14.24 -1.63
N GLN A 108 13.49 13.91 -2.93
CA GLN A 108 13.30 12.54 -3.41
C GLN A 108 14.37 11.59 -2.87
N LEU A 109 15.66 11.96 -2.93
CA LEU A 109 16.74 11.13 -2.41
C LEU A 109 16.58 10.88 -0.91
N ILE A 110 16.28 11.93 -0.13
CA ILE A 110 16.05 11.78 1.31
C ILE A 110 14.87 10.84 1.56
N SER A 111 13.72 11.06 0.91
CA SER A 111 12.54 10.23 1.13
C SER A 111 12.73 8.78 0.68
N GLN A 112 13.53 8.51 -0.36
CA GLN A 112 13.75 7.15 -0.85
C GLN A 112 14.75 6.35 0.00
N HIS A 113 15.66 7.02 0.70
CA HIS A 113 16.66 6.37 1.56
C HIS A 113 16.26 6.38 3.05
N TRP A 114 15.49 7.38 3.48
CA TRP A 114 14.91 7.50 4.82
C TRP A 114 13.40 7.80 4.73
N PRO A 115 12.56 6.82 4.33
CA PRO A 115 11.12 7.03 4.10
C PRO A 115 10.37 7.66 5.28
N HIS A 116 10.74 7.30 6.51
CA HIS A 116 10.14 7.84 7.72
C HIS A 116 10.43 9.33 7.94
N VAL A 117 11.52 9.88 7.39
CA VAL A 117 11.79 11.33 7.44
C VAL A 117 10.67 12.11 6.75
N ALA A 118 10.13 11.59 5.64
CA ALA A 118 9.06 12.24 4.88
C ALA A 118 7.70 12.15 5.58
N SER A 119 7.50 11.10 6.38
CA SER A 119 6.25 10.82 7.09
C SER A 119 6.25 11.34 8.53
N ASN A 120 7.40 11.77 9.05
CA ASN A 120 7.50 12.43 10.34
C ASN A 120 6.82 13.81 10.33
N ASN A 121 6.34 14.24 11.50
CA ASN A 121 5.67 15.54 11.72
C ASN A 121 4.54 15.87 10.71
N MET A 122 3.70 14.88 10.37
CA MET A 122 2.59 15.06 9.41
C MET A 122 1.69 16.25 9.73
N ALA A 123 1.50 16.60 11.01
CA ALA A 123 0.74 17.78 11.41
C ALA A 123 1.31 19.09 10.83
N LYS A 124 2.64 19.27 10.86
CA LYS A 124 3.30 20.46 10.29
C LYS A 124 3.19 20.48 8.76
N ILE A 125 3.35 19.31 8.13
CA ILE A 125 3.19 19.19 6.67
C ILE A 125 1.75 19.48 6.26
N ALA A 126 0.76 19.00 7.01
CA ALA A 126 -0.65 19.27 6.75
C ALA A 126 -0.97 20.77 6.84
N LEU A 127 -0.40 21.49 7.81
CA LEU A 127 -0.52 22.94 7.92
C LEU A 127 0.08 23.66 6.70
N LEU A 128 1.29 23.26 6.28
CA LEU A 128 1.94 23.81 5.09
C LEU A 128 1.13 23.52 3.82
N ARG A 129 0.64 22.30 3.65
CA ARG A 129 -0.23 21.94 2.52
C ARG A 129 -1.50 22.78 2.50
N ASN A 130 -2.16 22.93 3.66
CA ASN A 130 -3.41 23.69 3.77
C ASN A 130 -3.24 25.16 3.40
N SER A 131 -2.11 25.79 3.75
CA SER A 131 -1.85 27.19 3.36
C SER A 131 -1.72 27.38 1.85
N TYR A 132 -1.39 26.31 1.11
CA TYR A 132 -1.26 26.30 -0.34
C TYR A 132 -2.34 25.50 -1.08
N GLN A 133 -3.41 25.06 -0.40
CA GLN A 133 -4.45 24.20 -1.01
C GLN A 133 -5.16 24.84 -2.21
N ASN A 134 -5.19 26.17 -2.30
CA ASN A 134 -5.76 26.90 -3.44
C ASN A 134 -4.74 27.18 -4.56
N ARG A 135 -3.48 26.80 -4.38
CA ARG A 135 -2.39 26.92 -5.38
C ARG A 135 -1.95 25.53 -5.80
N SER A 136 -2.65 24.97 -6.79
CA SER A 136 -2.51 23.56 -7.17
C SER A 136 -1.09 23.13 -7.51
N ASN A 137 -0.31 23.97 -8.21
CA ASN A 137 1.09 23.70 -8.53
C ASN A 137 1.96 23.51 -7.27
N ILE A 138 1.74 24.33 -6.23
CA ILE A 138 2.50 24.26 -4.98
C ILE A 138 2.04 23.07 -4.16
N CYS A 139 0.73 22.92 -3.97
CA CYS A 139 0.16 21.82 -3.20
C CYS A 139 0.55 20.46 -3.81
N LEU A 140 0.42 20.29 -5.13
CA LEU A 140 0.86 19.08 -5.83
C LEU A 140 2.37 18.83 -5.66
N SER A 141 3.21 19.86 -5.68
CA SER A 141 4.65 19.69 -5.44
C SER A 141 4.96 19.24 -4.01
N ILE A 142 4.20 19.71 -3.02
CA ILE A 142 4.29 19.21 -1.62
C ILE A 142 3.91 17.73 -1.59
N LEU A 143 2.73 17.38 -2.12
CA LEU A 143 2.21 16.01 -2.11
C LEU A 143 3.15 15.04 -2.86
N TRP A 144 3.72 15.48 -3.98
CA TRP A 144 4.72 14.72 -4.72
C TRP A 144 5.97 14.44 -3.89
N ALA A 145 6.51 15.44 -3.19
CA ALA A 145 7.74 15.29 -2.42
C ALA A 145 7.56 14.31 -1.25
N ILE A 146 6.51 14.50 -0.44
CA ILE A 146 6.24 13.65 0.73
C ILE A 146 5.87 12.21 0.35
N GLY A 147 5.37 11.99 -0.87
CA GLY A 147 5.01 10.66 -1.36
C GLY A 147 6.21 9.79 -1.75
N GLN A 148 7.39 10.37 -1.97
CA GLN A 148 8.51 9.63 -2.57
C GLN A 148 8.96 8.42 -1.75
N GLY A 149 8.84 8.47 -0.42
CA GLY A 149 9.19 7.35 0.45
C GLY A 149 8.25 6.14 0.31
N GLY A 150 7.00 6.37 -0.10
CA GLY A 150 6.02 5.31 -0.33
C GLY A 150 6.43 4.33 -1.42
N TYR A 151 7.26 4.75 -2.38
CA TYR A 151 7.78 3.87 -3.43
C TYR A 151 8.88 2.91 -2.96
N LYS A 152 9.38 3.10 -1.74
CA LYS A 152 10.42 2.28 -1.11
C LYS A 152 9.86 1.50 0.08
N GLU A 153 8.98 2.13 0.85
CA GLU A 153 8.32 1.53 1.99
C GLU A 153 6.81 1.76 1.94
N ILE A 154 6.06 0.69 1.70
CA ILE A 154 4.60 0.72 1.54
C ILE A 154 3.89 1.30 2.77
N THR A 155 4.34 0.97 3.99
CA THR A 155 3.71 1.47 5.22
C THR A 155 3.78 2.99 5.29
N GLU A 156 4.92 3.59 4.97
CA GLU A 156 5.08 5.04 4.94
C GLU A 156 4.24 5.67 3.83
N GLY A 157 4.14 5.00 2.68
CA GLY A 157 3.26 5.41 1.60
C GLY A 157 1.78 5.49 2.01
N ILE A 158 1.31 4.49 2.77
CA ILE A 158 -0.06 4.42 3.31
C ILE A 158 -0.30 5.55 4.32
N LYS A 159 0.62 5.74 5.28
CA LYS A 159 0.49 6.80 6.28
C LYS A 159 0.42 8.18 5.61
N VAL A 160 1.29 8.45 4.63
CA VAL A 160 1.26 9.70 3.87
C VAL A 160 -0.05 9.85 3.12
N TRP A 161 -0.56 8.79 2.48
CA TRP A 161 -1.83 8.86 1.77
C TRP A 161 -2.98 9.22 2.73
N GLN A 162 -3.13 8.50 3.84
CA GLN A 162 -4.22 8.70 4.79
C GLN A 162 -4.22 10.10 5.40
N ASN A 163 -3.06 10.57 5.85
CA ASN A 163 -2.97 11.81 6.61
C ASN A 163 -2.83 13.04 5.72
N LEU A 164 -2.20 12.89 4.55
CA LEU A 164 -1.78 14.03 3.73
C LEU A 164 -2.47 14.10 2.36
N MET A 165 -2.86 12.98 1.76
CA MET A 165 -3.47 12.97 0.43
C MET A 165 -4.99 12.80 0.44
N LEU A 166 -5.53 11.90 1.28
CA LEU A 166 -6.96 11.63 1.39
C LEU A 166 -7.81 12.89 1.63
N PRO A 167 -7.41 13.87 2.47
CA PRO A 167 -8.16 15.13 2.62
C PRO A 167 -8.32 15.95 1.33
N ASN A 168 -7.57 15.64 0.28
CA ASN A 168 -7.59 16.33 -1.01
C ASN A 168 -8.22 15.48 -2.12
N LEU A 169 -8.66 14.25 -1.83
CA LEU A 169 -9.17 13.31 -2.82
C LEU A 169 -10.36 13.86 -3.61
N GLU A 170 -11.28 14.56 -2.96
CA GLU A 170 -12.50 15.09 -3.59
C GLU A 170 -12.28 16.40 -4.37
N LEU A 171 -11.10 17.00 -4.25
CA LEU A 171 -10.76 18.23 -4.94
C LEU A 171 -10.23 17.93 -6.34
N LYS A 172 -10.96 18.38 -7.37
CA LYS A 172 -10.69 18.08 -8.80
C LYS A 172 -9.23 18.23 -9.23
N SER A 173 -8.52 19.23 -8.69
CA SER A 173 -7.10 19.49 -9.01
C SER A 173 -6.12 18.44 -8.49
N TYR A 174 -6.55 17.59 -7.55
CA TYR A 174 -5.71 16.62 -6.85
C TYR A 174 -6.21 15.18 -6.99
N THR A 175 -7.50 14.97 -7.20
CA THR A 175 -8.17 13.66 -7.25
C THR A 175 -7.38 12.60 -8.03
N LYS A 176 -6.97 12.92 -9.26
CA LYS A 176 -6.21 12.01 -10.13
C LYS A 176 -4.86 11.62 -9.52
N PHE A 177 -4.08 12.62 -9.08
CA PHE A 177 -2.77 12.38 -8.47
C PHE A 177 -2.87 11.53 -7.19
N VAL A 178 -3.86 11.83 -6.33
CA VAL A 178 -4.06 11.13 -5.05
C VAL A 178 -4.36 9.65 -5.26
N ALA A 179 -5.18 9.31 -6.27
CA ALA A 179 -5.50 7.91 -6.57
C ALA A 179 -4.33 7.19 -7.26
N GLU A 180 -3.73 7.80 -8.29
CA GLU A 180 -2.58 7.22 -9.01
C GLU A 180 -1.37 7.01 -8.11
N TYR A 181 -1.16 7.88 -7.12
CA TYR A 181 -0.09 7.72 -6.16
C TYR A 181 -0.18 6.37 -5.46
N LEU A 182 -1.37 6.01 -4.96
CA LEU A 182 -1.54 4.77 -4.22
C LEU A 182 -1.37 3.54 -5.12
N GLU A 183 -1.90 3.60 -6.34
CA GLU A 183 -1.68 2.56 -7.35
C GLU A 183 -0.18 2.33 -7.60
N LYS A 184 0.60 3.41 -7.73
CA LYS A 184 2.06 3.34 -7.90
C LYS A 184 2.76 2.79 -6.66
N VAL A 185 2.36 3.17 -5.45
CA VAL A 185 2.91 2.63 -4.19
C VAL A 185 2.68 1.13 -4.09
N LEU A 186 1.45 0.67 -4.33
CA LEU A 186 1.12 -0.76 -4.28
C LEU A 186 1.84 -1.56 -5.37
N SER A 187 2.00 -0.97 -6.56
CA SER A 187 2.72 -1.61 -7.67
C SER A 187 4.24 -1.68 -7.44
N ALA A 188 4.82 -0.70 -6.74
CA ALA A 188 6.24 -0.68 -6.40
C ALA A 188 6.59 -1.63 -5.25
N ALA A 189 5.60 -1.98 -4.40
CA ALA A 189 5.80 -2.88 -3.29
C ALA A 189 6.07 -4.31 -3.78
N LYS A 190 7.17 -4.89 -3.30
CA LYS A 190 7.53 -6.29 -3.52
C LYS A 190 6.43 -7.24 -3.04
N GLU A 191 6.50 -8.50 -3.46
CA GLU A 191 5.58 -9.55 -3.00
C GLU A 191 5.78 -9.85 -1.50
N ASP A 192 7.03 -9.83 -1.04
CA ASP A 192 7.45 -10.07 0.34
C ASP A 192 7.48 -8.80 1.21
N CYS A 193 6.75 -7.75 0.84
CA CYS A 193 6.77 -6.50 1.57
C CYS A 193 6.17 -6.64 2.98
N THR A 194 6.83 -6.04 3.98
CA THR A 194 6.30 -5.95 5.34
C THR A 194 5.39 -4.73 5.48
N ILE A 195 4.17 -4.92 5.97
CA ILE A 195 3.26 -3.84 6.36
C ILE A 195 3.15 -3.82 7.88
N THR A 196 3.56 -2.73 8.53
CA THR A 196 3.67 -2.62 9.99
C THR A 196 2.44 -1.99 10.66
N LEU A 197 1.32 -1.89 9.93
CA LEU A 197 0.06 -1.37 10.46
C LEU A 197 -0.56 -2.33 11.47
N ASN A 198 -1.14 -1.79 12.53
CA ASN A 198 -1.99 -2.58 13.41
C ASN A 198 -3.37 -2.84 12.77
N GLN A 199 -4.17 -3.72 13.37
CA GLN A 199 -5.45 -4.14 12.78
C GLN A 199 -6.45 -2.98 12.62
N ASN A 200 -6.47 -2.01 13.54
CA ASN A 200 -7.38 -0.87 13.46
C ASN A 200 -6.94 0.08 12.33
N GLU A 201 -5.64 0.32 12.20
CA GLU A 201 -5.06 1.13 11.12
C GLU A 201 -5.32 0.48 9.75
N PHE A 202 -5.14 -0.84 9.66
CA PHE A 202 -5.43 -1.63 8.47
C PHE A 202 -6.89 -1.47 8.03
N PHE A 203 -7.87 -1.75 8.91
CA PHE A 203 -9.28 -1.67 8.53
C PHE A 203 -9.72 -0.23 8.28
N SER A 204 -9.17 0.74 9.01
CA SER A 204 -9.40 2.17 8.74
C SER A 204 -8.96 2.54 7.33
N PHE A 205 -7.75 2.12 6.92
CA PHE A 205 -7.25 2.37 5.58
C PHE A 205 -8.06 1.64 4.50
N TYR A 206 -8.28 0.34 4.69
CA TYR A 206 -9.04 -0.49 3.76
C TYR A 206 -10.46 0.06 3.51
N ASN A 207 -11.15 0.46 4.58
CA ASN A 207 -12.48 1.05 4.48
C ASN A 207 -12.47 2.42 3.80
N ALA A 208 -11.42 3.22 4.01
CA ALA A 208 -11.26 4.48 3.27
C ALA A 208 -11.18 4.21 1.76
N LEU A 209 -10.42 3.22 1.31
CA LEU A 209 -10.34 2.88 -0.13
C LEU A 209 -11.66 2.37 -0.71
N LYS A 210 -12.47 1.69 0.10
CA LYS A 210 -13.81 1.23 -0.28
C LYS A 210 -14.90 2.29 -0.22
N THR A 211 -14.63 3.42 0.43
CA THR A 211 -15.62 4.49 0.59
C THR A 211 -15.97 5.07 -0.77
N HIS A 212 -17.26 5.33 -0.99
CA HIS A 212 -17.74 5.96 -2.22
C HIS A 212 -17.61 7.48 -2.09
N TYR A 213 -16.64 8.06 -2.79
CA TYR A 213 -16.41 9.50 -2.79
C TYR A 213 -17.11 10.16 -3.99
N PRO A 214 -17.43 11.47 -3.93
CA PRO A 214 -17.95 12.25 -5.06
C PRO A 214 -16.85 12.56 -6.10
N ILE A 215 -16.19 11.53 -6.62
CA ILE A 215 -15.06 11.59 -7.57
C ILE A 215 -15.42 10.89 -8.90
N PRO A 216 -14.63 11.09 -9.99
CA PRO A 216 -14.85 10.38 -11.24
C PRO A 216 -14.86 8.86 -11.07
N LYS A 217 -15.75 8.18 -11.80
CA LYS A 217 -15.94 6.72 -11.72
C LYS A 217 -14.65 5.93 -11.94
N GLU A 218 -13.84 6.32 -12.93
CA GLU A 218 -12.54 5.69 -13.19
C GLU A 218 -11.61 5.75 -11.98
N THR A 219 -11.57 6.90 -11.30
CA THR A 219 -10.77 7.08 -10.08
C THR A 219 -11.31 6.23 -8.93
N GLN A 220 -12.64 6.16 -8.77
CA GLN A 220 -13.28 5.28 -7.79
C GLN A 220 -12.94 3.81 -8.05
N GLU A 221 -12.89 3.38 -9.31
CA GLU A 221 -12.47 2.03 -9.70
C GLU A 221 -10.99 1.78 -9.38
N THR A 222 -10.11 2.76 -9.60
CA THR A 222 -8.70 2.67 -9.19
C THR A 222 -8.56 2.47 -7.67
N LEU A 223 -9.33 3.20 -6.86
CA LEU A 223 -9.33 3.00 -5.40
C LEU A 223 -9.83 1.60 -5.02
N GLY A 224 -10.86 1.08 -5.70
CA GLY A 224 -11.34 -0.28 -5.49
C GLY A 224 -10.29 -1.35 -5.80
N LYS A 225 -9.54 -1.19 -6.90
CA LYS A 225 -8.40 -2.06 -7.23
C LYS A 225 -7.29 -1.97 -6.18
N CYS A 226 -6.98 -0.75 -5.72
CA CYS A 226 -6.03 -0.52 -4.65
C CYS A 226 -6.47 -1.20 -3.34
N ALA A 227 -7.77 -1.15 -3.00
CA ALA A 227 -8.32 -1.81 -1.81
C ALA A 227 -8.08 -3.32 -1.86
N HIS A 228 -8.36 -3.96 -3.00
CA HIS A 228 -8.10 -5.38 -3.19
C HIS A 228 -6.60 -5.71 -3.10
N GLY A 229 -5.74 -5.00 -3.85
CA GLY A 229 -4.29 -5.26 -3.83
C GLY A 229 -3.66 -5.04 -2.45
N PHE A 230 -4.11 -4.02 -1.73
CA PHE A 230 -3.69 -3.76 -0.35
C PHE A 230 -4.11 -4.87 0.62
N LEU A 231 -5.36 -5.32 0.52
CA LEU A 231 -5.91 -6.39 1.35
C LEU A 231 -5.07 -7.66 1.25
N ILE A 232 -4.79 -8.12 0.03
CA ILE A 232 -4.00 -9.34 -0.20
C ILE A 232 -2.57 -9.17 0.34
N LYS A 233 -1.89 -8.05 0.02
CA LYS A 233 -0.53 -7.78 0.53
C LYS A 233 -0.49 -7.75 2.06
N TYR A 234 -1.47 -7.13 2.72
CA TYR A 234 -1.52 -7.09 4.18
C TYR A 234 -1.69 -8.49 4.78
N ILE A 235 -2.58 -9.31 4.22
CA ILE A 235 -2.78 -10.69 4.66
C ILE A 235 -1.47 -11.48 4.55
N LEU A 236 -0.81 -11.44 3.40
CA LEU A 236 0.46 -12.13 3.16
C LEU A 236 1.59 -11.66 4.10
N SER A 237 1.58 -10.40 4.52
CA SER A 237 2.56 -9.85 5.47
C SER A 237 2.23 -10.13 6.95
N SER A 238 1.02 -10.60 7.26
CA SER A 238 0.52 -10.73 8.62
C SER A 238 0.62 -12.17 9.13
N SER A 239 0.77 -12.33 10.44
CA SER A 239 0.63 -13.64 11.11
C SER A 239 -0.75 -13.85 11.73
N LYS A 240 -1.58 -12.80 11.83
CA LYS A 240 -2.86 -12.81 12.58
C LYS A 240 -4.07 -13.07 11.67
N HIS A 241 -3.98 -14.09 10.82
CA HIS A 241 -4.99 -14.43 9.80
C HIS A 241 -6.41 -14.59 10.36
N SER A 242 -6.59 -15.27 11.48
CA SER A 242 -7.90 -15.55 12.08
C SER A 242 -8.68 -14.28 12.44
N ASN A 243 -8.01 -13.27 12.99
CA ASN A 243 -8.63 -12.00 13.35
C ASN A 243 -9.01 -11.17 12.12
N ILE A 244 -8.21 -11.25 11.05
CA ILE A 244 -8.54 -10.59 9.77
C ILE A 244 -9.73 -11.30 9.14
N PHE A 245 -9.67 -12.63 9.04
CA PHE A 245 -10.72 -13.49 8.51
C PHE A 245 -12.06 -13.19 9.15
N VAL A 246 -12.16 -13.25 10.48
CA VAL A 246 -13.46 -13.10 11.16
C VAL A 246 -14.09 -11.72 10.91
N THR A 247 -13.27 -10.67 10.80
CA THR A 247 -13.76 -9.31 10.53
C THR A 247 -14.23 -9.17 9.09
N LEU A 248 -13.48 -9.69 8.11
CA LEU A 248 -13.91 -9.71 6.71
C LEU A 248 -15.18 -10.56 6.53
N PHE A 249 -15.19 -11.75 7.11
CA PHE A 249 -16.25 -12.74 7.00
C PHE A 249 -17.60 -12.22 7.52
N ARG A 250 -17.58 -11.45 8.61
CA ARG A 250 -18.78 -10.80 9.17
C ARG A 250 -19.34 -9.67 8.31
N ASN A 251 -18.54 -9.13 7.41
CA ASN A 251 -18.93 -8.03 6.52
C ASN A 251 -19.34 -8.51 5.12
N ILE A 252 -19.41 -9.83 4.90
CA ILE A 252 -19.91 -10.40 3.65
C ILE A 252 -21.43 -10.37 3.67
N ASP A 253 -22.02 -9.63 2.74
CA ASP A 253 -23.48 -9.48 2.58
C ASP A 253 -23.96 -9.93 1.19
N ASP A 254 -23.19 -9.63 0.14
CA ASP A 254 -23.51 -9.91 -1.26
C ASP A 254 -22.26 -10.26 -2.08
N PHE A 255 -22.37 -11.22 -2.99
CA PHE A 255 -21.25 -11.72 -3.79
C PHE A 255 -20.57 -10.63 -4.64
N LYS A 256 -21.32 -9.66 -5.18
CA LYS A 256 -20.76 -8.60 -6.04
C LYS A 256 -20.09 -7.52 -5.22
N ARG A 257 -20.66 -7.16 -4.06
CA ARG A 257 -20.15 -6.09 -3.20
C ARG A 257 -18.99 -6.55 -2.32
N SER A 258 -18.97 -7.83 -1.95
CA SER A 258 -17.99 -8.42 -1.04
C SER A 258 -16.89 -9.22 -1.75
N ARG A 259 -16.63 -8.99 -3.05
CA ARG A 259 -15.64 -9.77 -3.80
C ARG A 259 -14.26 -9.72 -3.14
N SER A 260 -13.79 -8.53 -2.76
CA SER A 260 -12.50 -8.37 -2.09
C SER A 260 -12.48 -9.08 -0.73
N GLU A 261 -13.55 -8.99 0.06
CA GLU A 261 -13.69 -9.72 1.33
C GLU A 261 -13.65 -11.23 1.14
N LEU A 262 -14.32 -11.75 0.12
CA LEU A 262 -14.33 -13.18 -0.20
C LEU A 262 -12.94 -13.69 -0.58
N GLU A 263 -12.25 -12.97 -1.46
CA GLU A 263 -10.87 -13.29 -1.87
C GLU A 263 -9.88 -13.13 -0.69
N GLY A 264 -10.08 -12.13 0.17
CA GLY A 264 -9.30 -11.97 1.41
C GLY A 264 -9.55 -13.09 2.42
N CYS A 265 -10.81 -13.51 2.61
CA CYS A 265 -11.16 -14.67 3.44
C CYS A 265 -10.50 -15.95 2.91
N PHE A 266 -10.56 -16.19 1.59
CA PHE A 266 -9.88 -17.31 0.95
C PHE A 266 -8.36 -17.27 1.22
N CYS A 267 -7.72 -16.12 1.00
CA CYS A 267 -6.29 -15.92 1.27
C CYS A 267 -5.95 -16.22 2.76
N CYS A 268 -6.77 -15.77 3.71
CA CYS A 268 -6.60 -16.10 5.13
C CYS A 268 -6.72 -17.59 5.44
N LEU A 269 -7.52 -18.36 4.70
CA LEU A 269 -7.66 -19.81 4.89
C LEU A 269 -6.45 -20.58 4.33
N VAL A 270 -5.90 -20.12 3.20
CA VAL A 270 -4.69 -20.68 2.59
C VAL A 270 -3.47 -20.50 3.50
N HIS A 271 -3.33 -19.34 4.12
CA HIS A 271 -2.14 -18.98 4.89
C HIS A 271 -2.27 -19.12 6.42
N GLY A 272 -3.47 -19.38 6.94
CA GLY A 272 -3.72 -19.42 8.38
C GLY A 272 -4.71 -20.49 8.81
N GLU A 273 -4.19 -21.59 9.36
CA GLU A 273 -5.03 -22.71 9.83
C GLU A 273 -6.02 -22.31 10.94
N ASP A 274 -5.66 -21.34 11.78
CA ASP A 274 -6.55 -20.83 12.83
C ASP A 274 -7.79 -20.11 12.26
N SER A 275 -7.77 -19.70 10.99
CA SER A 275 -8.93 -19.13 10.30
C SER A 275 -10.10 -20.12 10.24
N PHE A 276 -9.84 -21.43 10.11
CA PHE A 276 -10.88 -22.46 10.14
C PHE A 276 -11.58 -22.57 11.51
N LYS A 277 -10.82 -22.41 12.60
CA LYS A 277 -11.37 -22.46 13.97
C LYS A 277 -12.35 -21.30 14.18
N VAL A 278 -11.99 -20.09 13.77
CA VAL A 278 -12.89 -18.93 13.88
C VAL A 278 -14.05 -19.00 12.89
N TRP A 279 -13.87 -19.58 11.70
CA TRP A 279 -14.97 -19.84 10.77
C TRP A 279 -15.99 -20.78 11.42
N LYS A 280 -15.55 -21.91 11.98
CA LYS A 280 -16.40 -22.86 12.72
C LYS A 280 -17.21 -22.17 13.81
N MET A 281 -16.57 -21.34 14.64
CA MET A 281 -17.22 -20.62 15.74
C MET A 281 -18.30 -19.62 15.27
N ASN A 282 -18.19 -19.10 14.05
CA ASN A 282 -19.14 -18.14 13.49
C ASN A 282 -20.13 -18.76 12.49
N TYR A 283 -19.93 -20.02 12.07
CA TYR A 283 -20.65 -20.69 10.99
C TYR A 283 -22.18 -20.56 11.13
N LYS A 284 -22.73 -21.00 12.28
CA LYS A 284 -24.19 -20.96 12.54
C LYS A 284 -24.78 -19.54 12.55
N LYS A 285 -23.97 -18.52 12.81
CA LYS A 285 -24.39 -17.10 12.87
C LYS A 285 -24.22 -16.38 11.54
N GLN A 286 -23.49 -16.96 10.59
CA GLN A 286 -23.03 -16.32 9.36
C GLN A 286 -23.23 -17.27 8.16
N LEU A 287 -24.42 -17.86 8.04
CA LEU A 287 -24.73 -18.87 7.02
C LEU A 287 -24.61 -18.31 5.60
N MET A 288 -25.08 -17.07 5.38
CA MET A 288 -24.91 -16.39 4.09
C MET A 288 -23.42 -16.22 3.76
N SER A 289 -22.62 -15.71 4.70
CA SER A 289 -21.18 -15.54 4.50
C SER A 289 -20.49 -16.88 4.21
N SER A 290 -20.84 -17.95 4.92
CA SER A 290 -20.35 -19.30 4.66
C SER A 290 -20.70 -19.76 3.24
N LEU A 291 -21.95 -19.60 2.83
CA LEU A 291 -22.42 -19.99 1.50
C LEU A 291 -21.64 -19.26 0.40
N LEU A 292 -21.49 -17.93 0.54
CA LEU A 292 -20.78 -17.12 -0.44
C LEU A 292 -19.29 -17.45 -0.47
N LEU A 293 -18.67 -17.74 0.68
CA LEU A 293 -17.27 -18.14 0.76
C LEU A 293 -17.04 -19.51 0.11
N PHE A 294 -17.92 -20.49 0.32
CA PHE A 294 -17.83 -21.76 -0.39
C PHE A 294 -18.01 -21.60 -1.91
N LYS A 295 -18.91 -20.72 -2.36
CA LYS A 295 -19.05 -20.39 -3.79
C LYS A 295 -17.78 -19.74 -4.36
N GLU A 296 -17.10 -18.90 -3.58
CA GLU A 296 -15.81 -18.35 -4.02
C GLU A 296 -14.72 -19.43 -4.06
N ILE A 297 -14.64 -20.31 -3.07
CA ILE A 297 -13.71 -21.46 -3.08
C ILE A 297 -13.96 -22.34 -4.32
N GLU A 298 -15.22 -22.62 -4.64
CA GLU A 298 -15.60 -23.33 -5.86
C GLU A 298 -15.11 -22.62 -7.13
N LYS A 299 -15.33 -21.31 -7.23
CA LYS A 299 -14.86 -20.52 -8.37
C LYS A 299 -13.34 -20.53 -8.53
N GLN A 300 -12.59 -20.62 -7.44
CA GLN A 300 -11.12 -20.75 -7.50
C GLN A 300 -10.67 -22.17 -7.85
N LEU A 301 -11.46 -23.20 -7.50
CA LEU A 301 -11.23 -24.58 -7.93
C LEU A 301 -11.31 -24.71 -9.46
N ASP A 302 -12.29 -24.08 -10.09
CA ASP A 302 -12.46 -24.13 -11.55
C ASP A 302 -11.30 -23.49 -12.32
N LYS A 303 -10.52 -22.62 -11.66
CA LYS A 303 -9.36 -21.96 -12.25
C LYS A 303 -8.04 -22.73 -12.06
N ALA A 304 -8.06 -23.85 -11.34
CA ALA A 304 -6.86 -24.61 -10.97
C ALA A 304 -5.77 -23.74 -10.29
N ASP A 305 -6.19 -22.82 -9.42
CA ASP A 305 -5.28 -21.95 -8.68
C ASP A 305 -4.35 -22.77 -7.76
N ILE A 306 -3.05 -22.46 -7.73
CA ILE A 306 -2.05 -23.11 -6.87
C ILE A 306 -2.45 -23.00 -5.40
N ASP A 307 -2.97 -21.86 -4.97
CA ASP A 307 -3.38 -21.66 -3.59
C ASP A 307 -4.63 -22.46 -3.25
N MET A 308 -5.51 -22.70 -4.23
CA MET A 308 -6.62 -23.64 -4.05
C MET A 308 -6.13 -25.08 -3.95
N LEU A 309 -5.14 -25.49 -4.74
CA LEU A 309 -4.55 -26.83 -4.60
C LEU A 309 -3.90 -27.03 -3.22
N LYS A 310 -3.21 -26.00 -2.71
CA LYS A 310 -2.67 -26.01 -1.33
C LYS A 310 -3.79 -26.16 -0.30
N LEU A 311 -4.87 -25.39 -0.45
CA LEU A 311 -6.03 -25.44 0.44
C LEU A 311 -6.68 -26.83 0.41
N ALA A 312 -6.93 -27.37 -0.78
CA ALA A 312 -7.53 -28.67 -1.02
C ALA A 312 -6.72 -29.82 -0.37
N CYS A 313 -5.40 -29.74 -0.41
CA CYS A 313 -4.52 -30.73 0.20
C CYS A 313 -4.34 -30.54 1.72
N SER A 314 -4.90 -29.47 2.32
CA SER A 314 -4.78 -29.22 3.75
C SER A 314 -5.68 -30.16 4.55
N ASN A 315 -5.09 -30.95 5.46
CA ASN A 315 -5.83 -31.75 6.43
C ASN A 315 -6.80 -30.91 7.28
N THR A 316 -6.42 -29.66 7.57
CA THR A 316 -7.24 -28.72 8.34
C THR A 316 -8.50 -28.32 7.57
N PHE A 317 -8.39 -28.12 6.25
CA PHE A 317 -9.54 -27.84 5.41
C PHE A 317 -10.47 -29.05 5.28
N GLN A 318 -9.91 -30.24 5.07
CA GLN A 318 -10.69 -31.49 4.99
C GLN A 318 -11.46 -31.74 6.29
N ALA A 319 -10.79 -31.64 7.44
CA ALA A 319 -11.43 -31.77 8.74
C ALA A 319 -12.51 -30.70 8.98
N PHE A 320 -12.34 -29.50 8.42
CA PHE A 320 -13.35 -28.45 8.48
C PHE A 320 -14.59 -28.78 7.64
N LEU A 321 -14.44 -29.41 6.48
CA LEU A 321 -15.57 -29.82 5.64
C LEU A 321 -16.43 -30.88 6.32
N ASP A 322 -15.81 -31.90 6.92
CA ASP A 322 -16.51 -32.91 7.72
C ASP A 322 -17.30 -32.25 8.88
N GLU A 323 -16.70 -31.26 9.52
CA GLU A 323 -17.35 -30.52 10.60
C GLU A 323 -18.48 -29.62 10.08
N ALA A 324 -18.32 -28.98 8.92
CA ALA A 324 -19.36 -28.19 8.28
C ALA A 324 -20.58 -29.05 7.94
N GLN A 325 -20.36 -30.29 7.50
CA GLN A 325 -21.44 -31.26 7.28
C GLN A 325 -22.21 -31.57 8.57
N ARG A 326 -21.51 -31.89 9.67
CA ARG A 326 -22.17 -32.11 10.98
C ARG A 326 -22.94 -30.88 11.44
N LEU A 327 -22.37 -29.69 11.27
CA LEU A 327 -23.03 -28.43 11.62
C LEU A 327 -24.29 -28.20 10.78
N ASN A 328 -24.26 -28.54 9.50
CA ASN A 328 -25.41 -28.47 8.61
C ASN A 328 -26.52 -29.45 9.00
N GLU A 329 -26.17 -30.69 9.39
CA GLU A 329 -27.11 -31.68 9.94
C GLU A 329 -27.77 -31.18 11.22
N GLU A 330 -27.01 -30.60 12.15
CA GLU A 330 -27.56 -30.00 13.36
C GLU A 330 -28.52 -28.84 13.06
N LEU A 331 -28.22 -28.03 12.03
CA LEU A 331 -29.06 -26.91 11.60
C LEU A 331 -30.32 -27.36 10.87
N SER A 332 -30.27 -28.46 10.11
CA SER A 332 -31.44 -28.98 9.37
C SER A 332 -32.50 -29.55 10.33
N LEU A 333 -32.06 -30.07 11.47
CA LEU A 333 -32.91 -30.52 12.58
C LEU A 333 -33.47 -29.37 13.44
N ALA A 334 -33.00 -28.14 13.25
CA ALA A 334 -33.45 -26.99 14.03
C ALA A 334 -34.85 -26.52 13.61
N LYS A 335 -35.65 -26.05 14.58
CA LYS A 335 -37.03 -25.58 14.34
C LYS A 335 -37.12 -24.36 13.42
N ARG A 336 -36.07 -23.53 13.38
CA ARG A 336 -35.99 -22.33 12.55
C ARG A 336 -35.08 -22.63 11.37
N LYS A 337 -35.65 -22.70 10.16
CA LYS A 337 -34.90 -22.90 8.93
C LYS A 337 -34.39 -21.55 8.40
N ASP A 338 -33.08 -21.47 8.16
CA ASP A 338 -32.48 -20.35 7.44
C ASP A 338 -32.67 -20.57 5.92
N PRO A 339 -33.04 -19.54 5.14
CA PRO A 339 -33.27 -19.69 3.71
C PRO A 339 -32.04 -20.15 2.93
N ASN A 340 -30.83 -19.93 3.46
CA ASN A 340 -29.57 -20.28 2.78
C ASN A 340 -29.06 -21.69 3.12
N LEU A 341 -29.73 -22.39 4.05
CA LEU A 341 -29.23 -23.66 4.59
C LEU A 341 -29.22 -24.78 3.56
N GLU A 342 -30.27 -24.90 2.74
CA GLU A 342 -30.36 -25.95 1.70
C GLU A 342 -29.25 -25.78 0.65
N ASP A 343 -29.03 -24.55 0.17
CA ASP A 343 -27.93 -24.22 -0.75
C ASP A 343 -26.55 -24.51 -0.14
N LEU A 344 -26.41 -24.24 1.17
CA LEU A 344 -25.18 -24.47 1.92
C LEU A 344 -24.91 -25.96 2.14
N ILE A 345 -25.94 -26.79 2.33
CA ILE A 345 -25.81 -28.25 2.37
C ILE A 345 -25.33 -28.75 1.02
N ALA A 346 -26.04 -28.37 -0.06
CA ALA A 346 -25.75 -28.85 -1.40
C ALA A 346 -24.32 -28.54 -1.85
N ILE A 347 -23.80 -27.34 -1.53
CA ILE A 347 -22.44 -26.94 -1.92
C ILE A 347 -21.37 -27.71 -1.12
N VAL A 348 -21.58 -27.95 0.17
CA VAL A 348 -20.61 -28.69 1.01
C VAL A 348 -20.54 -30.15 0.58
N GLU A 349 -21.68 -30.82 0.38
CA GLU A 349 -21.74 -32.22 -0.04
C GLU A 349 -21.07 -32.44 -1.40
N THR A 350 -21.41 -31.61 -2.39
CA THR A 350 -20.84 -31.72 -3.75
C THR A 350 -19.32 -31.57 -3.75
N LYS A 351 -18.78 -30.69 -2.89
CA LYS A 351 -17.36 -30.35 -2.88
C LYS A 351 -16.51 -31.32 -2.07
N ILE A 352 -17.02 -31.93 -1.01
CA ILE A 352 -16.36 -33.07 -0.34
C ILE A 352 -16.06 -34.17 -1.36
N HIS A 353 -17.02 -34.51 -2.21
CA HIS A 353 -16.83 -35.51 -3.25
C HIS A 353 -15.76 -35.13 -4.29
N LEU A 354 -15.67 -33.86 -4.67
CA LEU A 354 -14.64 -33.39 -5.60
C LEU A 354 -13.26 -33.37 -4.97
N LEU A 355 -13.14 -32.91 -3.72
CA LEU A 355 -11.88 -32.81 -3.01
C LEU A 355 -11.28 -34.17 -2.66
N HIS A 356 -12.10 -35.15 -2.27
CA HIS A 356 -11.65 -36.53 -2.09
C HIS A 356 -11.04 -37.11 -3.39
N ARG A 357 -11.61 -36.79 -4.55
CA ARG A 357 -11.04 -37.22 -5.84
C ARG A 357 -9.68 -36.57 -6.14
N PHE A 358 -9.48 -35.31 -5.75
CA PHE A 358 -8.20 -34.62 -5.95
C PHE A 358 -7.10 -35.17 -5.03
N THR A 359 -7.43 -35.51 -3.77
CA THR A 359 -6.48 -36.14 -2.85
C THR A 359 -6.07 -37.55 -3.30
N ASP A 360 -6.99 -38.31 -3.89
CA ASP A 360 -6.70 -39.64 -4.47
C ASP A 360 -5.76 -39.55 -5.69
N LEU A 361 -5.82 -38.45 -6.45
CA LEU A 361 -4.93 -38.20 -7.59
C LEU A 361 -3.54 -37.68 -7.15
N ALA A 362 -3.46 -36.88 -6.08
CA ALA A 362 -2.21 -36.36 -5.55
C ALA A 362 -1.39 -37.39 -4.75
N THR A 363 -2.02 -38.50 -4.33
CA THR A 363 -1.38 -39.62 -3.63
C THR A 363 -0.94 -40.76 -4.55
N MET A 364 -1.15 -40.63 -5.87
CA MET A 364 -0.62 -41.58 -6.85
C MET A 364 0.91 -41.46 -6.91
N PRO A 365 1.67 -42.59 -6.83
CA PRO A 365 3.12 -42.55 -6.99
C PRO A 365 3.45 -42.03 -8.39
N THR A 366 4.30 -41.01 -8.45
CA THR A 366 4.97 -40.65 -9.70
C THR A 366 5.87 -41.82 -10.08
N TYR A 367 5.53 -42.50 -11.18
CA TYR A 367 6.37 -43.53 -11.80
C TYR A 367 7.51 -42.90 -12.61
#